data_AF-A0A7S5S9B6-F1
#
_entry.id   AF-A0A7S5S9B6-F1
#
_cell.length_a   1.000
_cell.length_b   1.000
_cell.length_c   1.000
_cell.angle_alpha   90.00
_cell.angle_beta   90.00
_cell.angle_gamma   90.00
#
_symmetry.space_group_name_H-M   'P 1'
#
loop_
_entity.id
_entity.type
_entity.pdbx_description
1 polymer ?
#
loop_
_entity_poly.entity_id
_entity_poly.type
_entity_poly.pdbx_seq_one_letter_code
_entity_poly.pdbx_strand_id
1 'polypeptide(L)'
;SDIYWKKFEEKYHFSCQFTADLFAMNHTDFIITSTFQEIAGSKDTVGQYESHTAFTLPGLYRVVHGIDVFDPKFNIVSPGADMSIYFPYTETKRRLTSFHTEIEELLYSSVENEEHICVLKDRSKPIIFTMARLDRVKNITGLVEWYGKNARLRELVNLVVVAGD
;
A
#
# COMPACT_ATOMS: atom_id res chain seq x y z
N SER A 1 7.22 8.09 14.10
CA SER A 1 6.61 7.31 15.21
C SER A 1 7.62 7.12 16.33
N ASP A 2 8.89 7.00 16.00
CA ASP A 2 10.07 7.33 16.81
C ASP A 2 9.87 8.30 18.00
N ILE A 3 9.68 9.62 17.80
CA ILE A 3 9.67 10.60 18.91
C ILE A 3 8.54 10.36 19.91
N TYR A 4 7.43 9.79 19.45
CA TYR A 4 6.23 9.49 20.24
C TYR A 4 6.07 8.00 20.54
N TRP A 5 7.13 7.20 20.39
CA TRP A 5 7.05 5.74 20.44
C TRP A 5 6.36 5.21 21.70
N LYS A 6 6.61 5.83 22.87
CA LYS A 6 6.00 5.45 24.15
C LYS A 6 4.46 5.43 24.12
N LYS A 7 3.84 6.33 23.36
CA LYS A 7 2.36 6.38 23.23
C LYS A 7 1.80 5.23 22.40
N PHE A 8 2.63 4.62 21.57
CA PHE A 8 2.26 3.55 20.65
C PHE A 8 2.76 2.18 21.11
N GLU A 9 3.54 2.13 22.19
CA GLU A 9 4.30 0.94 22.58
C GLU A 9 3.41 -0.24 22.96
N GLU A 10 2.35 -0.01 23.73
CA GLU A 10 1.43 -1.08 24.15
C GLU A 10 0.75 -1.80 22.97
N LYS A 11 0.50 -1.07 21.88
CA LYS A 11 -0.25 -1.59 20.73
C LYS A 11 0.65 -2.08 19.60
N TYR A 12 1.73 -1.36 19.32
CA TYR A 12 2.55 -1.55 18.12
C TYR A 12 3.96 -2.05 18.43
N HIS A 13 4.42 -1.99 19.68
CA HIS A 13 5.75 -2.43 20.10
C HIS A 13 6.89 -1.88 19.22
N PHE A 14 6.81 -0.58 18.88
CA PHE A 14 7.77 0.05 17.98
C PHE A 14 9.20 0.04 18.52
N SER A 15 9.39 -0.01 19.84
CA SER A 15 10.74 -0.16 20.41
C SER A 15 11.44 -1.43 19.92
N CYS A 16 10.73 -2.56 19.91
CA CYS A 16 11.22 -3.83 19.39
C CYS A 16 11.45 -3.75 17.88
N GLN A 17 10.46 -3.25 17.13
CA GLN A 17 10.53 -3.18 15.68
C GLN A 17 11.72 -2.33 15.21
N PHE A 18 11.86 -1.08 15.68
CA PHE A 18 12.96 -0.22 15.25
C PHE A 18 14.34 -0.76 15.64
N THR A 19 14.43 -1.46 16.78
CA THR A 19 15.67 -2.11 17.19
C THR A 19 16.02 -3.27 16.24
N ALA A 20 15.03 -4.08 15.87
CA ALA A 20 15.22 -5.18 14.92
C ALA A 20 15.56 -4.66 13.51
N ASP A 21 14.89 -3.59 13.05
CA ASP A 21 15.15 -2.96 11.76
C ASP A 21 16.60 -2.45 11.72
N LEU A 22 17.03 -1.64 12.70
CA LEU A 22 18.41 -1.14 12.78
C LEU A 22 19.45 -2.26 12.81
N PHE A 23 19.17 -3.32 13.57
CA PHE A 23 20.03 -4.48 13.65
C PHE A 23 20.17 -5.15 12.28
N ALA A 24 19.05 -5.50 11.64
CA ALA A 24 19.04 -6.19 10.37
C ALA A 24 19.66 -5.36 9.23
N MET A 25 19.36 -4.05 9.18
CA MET A 25 19.91 -3.11 8.20
C MET A 25 21.46 -3.09 8.21
N ASN A 26 22.05 -3.17 9.40
CA ASN A 26 23.51 -3.12 9.53
C ASN A 26 24.17 -4.50 9.48
N HIS A 27 23.49 -5.55 9.94
CA HIS A 27 24.03 -6.89 10.03
C HIS A 27 24.11 -7.61 8.67
N THR A 28 23.25 -7.27 7.71
CA THR A 28 23.24 -7.93 6.40
C THR A 28 24.43 -7.55 5.51
N ASP A 29 24.81 -8.47 4.62
CA ASP A 29 25.85 -8.26 3.60
C ASP A 29 25.39 -7.29 2.50
N PHE A 30 24.12 -7.39 2.08
CA PHE A 30 23.50 -6.50 1.09
C PHE A 30 22.00 -6.31 1.35
N ILE A 31 21.44 -5.23 0.79
CA ILE A 31 20.03 -4.86 0.89
C ILE A 31 19.48 -4.72 -0.52
N ILE A 32 18.39 -5.43 -0.81
CA ILE A 32 17.60 -5.24 -2.03
C ILE A 32 16.45 -4.29 -1.71
N THR A 33 16.25 -3.30 -2.58
CA THR A 33 15.07 -2.40 -2.54
C THR A 33 14.34 -2.42 -3.87
N SER A 34 13.05 -2.08 -3.85
CA SER A 34 12.23 -2.09 -5.06
C SER A 34 12.39 -0.81 -5.88
N THR A 35 12.76 0.30 -5.23
CA THR A 35 12.85 1.63 -5.85
C THR A 35 13.97 2.46 -5.23
N PHE A 36 14.45 3.47 -5.97
CA PHE A 36 15.36 4.48 -5.44
C PHE A 36 14.74 5.28 -4.28
N GLN A 37 13.44 5.59 -4.38
CA GLN A 37 12.70 6.34 -3.37
C GLN A 37 12.72 5.65 -2.00
N GLU A 38 12.74 4.31 -1.99
CA GLU A 38 12.87 3.53 -0.77
C GLU A 38 14.19 3.84 -0.03
N ILE A 39 15.28 4.07 -0.76
CA ILE A 39 16.60 4.39 -0.18
C ILE A 39 16.69 5.89 0.16
N ALA A 40 16.67 6.74 -0.87
CA ALA A 40 17.05 8.16 -0.79
C ALA A 40 15.93 9.12 -1.26
N GLY A 41 14.70 8.62 -1.36
CA GLY A 41 13.54 9.46 -1.58
C GLY A 41 13.53 10.17 -2.94
N SER A 42 13.28 11.47 -2.90
CA SER A 42 13.28 12.36 -4.04
C SER A 42 14.04 13.65 -3.68
N LYS A 43 14.11 14.60 -4.62
CA LYS A 43 14.70 15.91 -4.33
C LYS A 43 13.99 16.65 -3.18
N ASP A 44 12.68 16.45 -3.05
CA ASP A 44 11.84 17.23 -2.14
C ASP A 44 11.42 16.44 -0.89
N THR A 45 11.66 15.13 -0.86
CA THR A 45 11.17 14.23 0.20
C THR A 45 12.20 13.18 0.58
N VAL A 46 12.40 12.97 1.88
CA VAL A 46 13.31 11.96 2.43
C VAL A 46 12.92 10.53 2.04
N GLY A 47 13.93 9.66 1.85
CA GLY A 47 13.77 8.23 1.62
C GLY A 47 13.33 7.44 2.86
N GLN A 48 12.92 6.19 2.65
CA GLN A 48 12.47 5.33 3.75
C GLN A 48 13.67 4.90 4.61
N TYR A 49 14.74 4.37 4.01
CA TYR A 49 15.99 4.09 4.73
C TYR A 49 16.68 5.36 5.21
N GLU A 50 16.72 6.41 4.38
CA GLU A 50 17.29 7.72 4.77
C GLU A 50 16.66 8.28 6.06
N SER A 51 15.36 8.08 6.27
CA SER A 51 14.69 8.51 7.50
C SER A 51 15.20 7.80 8.78
N HIS A 52 15.96 6.71 8.63
CA HIS A 52 16.60 5.97 9.72
C HIS A 52 18.08 6.36 9.92
N THR A 53 18.63 7.27 9.11
CA THR A 53 20.01 7.76 9.28
C THR A 53 20.20 8.43 10.65
N ALA A 54 19.27 9.29 11.08
CA ALA A 54 19.34 9.94 12.38
C ALA A 54 17.94 10.13 12.99
N PHE A 55 17.70 9.51 14.14
CA PHE A 55 16.45 9.66 14.90
C PHE A 55 16.64 9.35 16.38
N THR A 56 15.60 9.53 17.18
CA THR A 56 15.67 9.25 18.62
C THR A 56 14.38 8.62 19.13
N LEU A 57 14.52 7.70 20.09
CA LEU A 57 13.45 7.15 20.90
C LEU A 57 13.60 7.73 22.33
N PRO A 58 12.96 8.88 22.64
CA PRO A 58 13.22 9.57 23.90
C PRO A 58 12.99 8.68 25.13
N GLY A 59 13.98 8.63 26.02
CA GLY A 59 13.98 7.78 27.20
C GLY A 59 14.28 6.29 26.94
N LEU A 60 14.76 5.93 25.75
CA LEU A 60 15.31 4.61 25.44
C LEU A 60 16.73 4.72 24.86
N TYR A 61 16.88 5.15 23.61
CA TYR A 61 18.18 5.42 22.98
C TYR A 61 18.06 6.45 21.85
N ARG A 62 19.22 6.89 21.34
CA ARG A 62 19.35 7.83 20.22
C ARG A 62 20.24 7.21 19.15
N VAL A 63 19.82 7.33 17.91
CA VAL A 63 20.54 6.86 16.72
C VAL A 63 21.16 8.08 16.04
N VAL A 64 22.47 8.21 16.17
CA VAL A 64 23.21 9.34 15.57
C VAL A 64 23.50 9.09 14.09
N HIS A 65 23.82 7.84 13.75
CA HIS A 65 24.09 7.39 12.38
C HIS A 65 23.67 5.91 12.25
N GLY A 66 22.41 5.68 11.88
CA GLY A 66 21.80 4.34 11.85
C GLY A 66 21.99 3.59 10.54
N ILE A 67 22.06 4.32 9.42
CA ILE A 67 22.30 3.79 8.07
C ILE A 67 22.78 4.93 7.17
N ASP A 68 23.62 4.61 6.18
CA ASP A 68 24.05 5.55 5.15
C ASP A 68 23.39 5.21 3.81
N VAL A 69 22.73 6.19 3.18
CA VAL A 69 22.11 6.01 1.86
C VAL A 69 23.12 5.77 0.74
N PHE A 70 24.40 6.09 0.98
CA PHE A 70 25.51 5.82 0.07
C PHE A 70 26.22 4.48 0.33
N ASP A 71 25.73 3.68 1.28
CA ASP A 71 26.34 2.38 1.59
C ASP A 71 26.31 1.47 0.35
N PRO A 72 27.46 0.91 -0.09
CA PRO A 72 27.54 0.06 -1.27
C PRO A 72 26.71 -1.22 -1.18
N LYS A 73 26.19 -1.56 0.01
CA LYS A 73 25.33 -2.73 0.22
C LYS A 73 23.95 -2.57 -0.41
N PHE A 74 23.49 -1.34 -0.70
CA PHE A 74 22.20 -1.10 -1.32
C PHE A 74 22.19 -1.42 -2.81
N ASN A 75 21.22 -2.22 -3.24
CA ASN A 75 21.01 -2.60 -4.63
C ASN A 75 19.52 -2.50 -4.98
N ILE A 76 19.20 -1.82 -6.08
CA ILE A 76 17.81 -1.71 -6.54
C ILE A 76 17.53 -2.85 -7.51
N VAL A 77 16.61 -3.73 -7.12
CA VAL A 77 16.11 -4.81 -7.98
C VAL A 77 14.60 -4.75 -7.94
N SER A 78 14.01 -4.05 -8.91
CA SER A 78 12.57 -3.84 -8.96
C SER A 78 11.83 -5.16 -9.20
N PRO A 79 10.76 -5.45 -8.44
CA PRO A 79 9.94 -6.62 -8.65
C PRO A 79 9.06 -6.45 -9.91
N GLY A 80 8.37 -7.53 -10.29
CA GLY A 80 7.39 -7.53 -11.36
C GLY A 80 6.10 -8.24 -10.96
N ALA A 81 5.14 -8.25 -11.88
CA ALA A 81 3.94 -9.06 -11.78
C ALA A 81 4.06 -10.29 -12.69
N ASP A 82 3.44 -11.41 -12.30
CA ASP A 82 3.42 -12.61 -13.12
C ASP A 82 2.64 -12.34 -14.43
N MET A 83 3.33 -12.42 -15.57
CA MET A 83 2.79 -12.10 -16.88
C MET A 83 1.78 -13.14 -17.40
N SER A 84 1.68 -14.31 -16.75
CA SER A 84 0.63 -15.29 -17.03
C SER A 84 -0.71 -14.87 -16.41
N ILE A 85 -0.66 -14.16 -15.27
CA ILE A 85 -1.82 -13.69 -14.52
C ILE A 85 -2.24 -12.28 -14.96
N TYR A 86 -1.28 -11.36 -15.08
CA TYR A 86 -1.50 -9.97 -15.44
C TYR A 86 -1.00 -9.69 -16.85
N PHE A 87 -1.92 -9.38 -17.76
CA PHE A 87 -1.62 -9.10 -19.16
C PHE A 87 -2.56 -8.02 -19.71
N PRO A 88 -2.20 -7.37 -20.83
CA PRO A 88 -3.02 -6.31 -21.43
C PRO A 88 -4.45 -6.77 -21.70
N TYR A 89 -5.43 -5.96 -21.28
CA TYR A 89 -6.85 -6.27 -21.44
C TYR A 89 -7.29 -6.41 -22.91
N THR A 90 -6.49 -5.89 -23.85
CA THR A 90 -6.68 -5.93 -25.31
C THR A 90 -6.36 -7.29 -25.92
N GLU A 91 -5.66 -8.19 -25.22
CA GLU A 91 -5.33 -9.54 -25.70
C GLU A 91 -6.54 -10.48 -25.56
N THR A 92 -7.56 -10.27 -26.40
CA THR A 92 -8.87 -10.96 -26.32
C THR A 92 -8.79 -12.48 -26.28
N LYS A 93 -7.80 -13.09 -26.96
CA LYS A 93 -7.58 -14.55 -26.96
C LYS A 93 -7.15 -15.11 -25.60
N ARG A 94 -6.56 -14.29 -24.74
CA ARG A 94 -6.10 -14.69 -23.39
C ARG A 94 -7.10 -14.36 -22.30
N ARG A 95 -8.15 -13.57 -22.61
CA ARG A 95 -9.16 -13.19 -21.63
C ARG A 95 -9.89 -14.44 -21.13
N LEU A 96 -9.94 -14.58 -19.81
CA LEU A 96 -10.57 -15.71 -19.12
C LEU A 96 -12.09 -15.45 -19.02
N THR A 97 -12.79 -15.61 -20.14
CA THR A 97 -14.22 -15.29 -20.22
C THR A 97 -15.11 -16.18 -19.34
N SER A 98 -14.59 -17.31 -18.85
CA SER A 98 -15.26 -18.17 -17.88
C SER A 98 -15.60 -17.44 -16.58
N PHE A 99 -14.79 -16.47 -16.16
CA PHE A 99 -15.01 -15.71 -14.92
C PHE A 99 -16.00 -14.54 -15.09
N HIS A 100 -16.49 -14.26 -16.30
CA HIS A 100 -17.36 -13.09 -16.51
C HIS A 100 -18.65 -13.18 -15.70
N THR A 101 -19.27 -14.36 -15.59
CA THR A 101 -20.49 -14.55 -14.79
C THR A 101 -20.26 -14.21 -13.32
N GLU A 102 -19.16 -14.70 -12.74
CA GLU A 102 -18.80 -14.46 -11.34
C GLU A 102 -18.45 -12.98 -11.11
N ILE A 103 -17.71 -12.36 -12.04
CA ILE A 103 -17.36 -10.93 -11.95
C ILE A 103 -18.60 -10.03 -12.10
N GLU A 104 -19.55 -10.38 -12.97
CA GLU A 104 -20.79 -9.63 -13.13
C GLU A 104 -21.70 -9.75 -11.89
N GLU A 105 -21.70 -10.91 -11.24
CA GLU A 105 -22.36 -11.09 -9.95
C GLU A 105 -21.71 -10.18 -8.90
N LEU A 106 -20.39 -10.30 -8.71
CA LEU A 106 -19.65 -9.55 -7.70
C LEU A 106 -19.79 -8.02 -7.85
N LEU A 107 -19.87 -7.52 -9.09
CA LEU A 107 -19.93 -6.08 -9.35
C LEU A 107 -21.34 -5.51 -9.44
N TYR A 108 -22.30 -6.29 -9.95
CA TYR A 108 -23.58 -5.75 -10.40
C TYR A 108 -24.81 -6.52 -9.91
N SER A 109 -24.64 -7.55 -9.09
CA SER A 109 -25.73 -8.17 -8.36
C SER A 109 -26.46 -7.13 -7.50
N SER A 110 -27.76 -7.36 -7.28
CA SER A 110 -28.56 -6.55 -6.37
C SER A 110 -28.65 -7.16 -4.97
N VAL A 111 -27.94 -8.28 -4.75
CA VAL A 111 -27.84 -8.94 -3.45
C VAL A 111 -26.78 -8.19 -2.64
N GLU A 112 -27.03 -8.00 -1.35
CA GLU A 112 -26.03 -7.49 -0.40
C GLU A 112 -25.79 -8.59 0.64
N ASN A 113 -24.53 -8.92 0.90
CA ASN A 113 -24.11 -9.97 1.81
C ASN A 113 -22.73 -9.65 2.41
N GLU A 114 -22.07 -10.64 3.04
CA GLU A 114 -20.74 -10.45 3.62
C GLU A 114 -19.63 -10.34 2.55
N GLU A 115 -19.86 -10.83 1.33
CA GLU A 115 -18.90 -10.76 0.21
C GLU A 115 -18.94 -9.38 -0.48
N HIS A 116 -20.12 -8.77 -0.60
CA HIS A 116 -20.30 -7.46 -1.22
C HIS A 116 -21.50 -6.69 -0.64
N ILE A 117 -21.33 -5.37 -0.49
CA ILE A 117 -22.32 -4.46 0.09
C ILE A 117 -22.62 -3.30 -0.86
N CYS A 118 -23.82 -2.72 -0.74
CA CYS A 118 -24.37 -1.75 -1.67
C CYS A 118 -24.53 -2.27 -3.11
N VAL A 119 -25.18 -1.47 -3.98
CA VAL A 119 -25.50 -1.89 -5.36
C VAL A 119 -25.13 -0.79 -6.36
N LEU A 120 -24.50 -1.17 -7.47
CA LEU A 120 -24.23 -0.28 -8.60
C LEU A 120 -25.47 -0.14 -9.49
N LYS A 121 -26.12 1.02 -9.44
CA LYS A 121 -27.36 1.29 -10.19
C LYS A 121 -27.15 1.38 -11.71
N ASP A 122 -26.06 2.00 -12.14
CA ASP A 122 -25.76 2.21 -13.56
C ASP A 122 -24.51 1.43 -13.95
N ARG A 123 -24.71 0.29 -14.62
CA ARG A 123 -23.65 -0.62 -15.08
C ARG A 123 -22.82 -0.03 -16.23
N SER A 124 -23.28 1.02 -16.89
CA SER A 124 -22.59 1.63 -18.03
C SER A 124 -21.50 2.62 -17.61
N LYS A 125 -21.53 3.09 -16.35
CA LYS A 125 -20.52 4.02 -15.83
C LYS A 125 -19.17 3.34 -15.68
N PRO A 126 -18.07 4.05 -15.99
CA PRO A 126 -16.73 3.59 -15.65
C PRO A 126 -16.60 3.34 -14.15
N ILE A 127 -15.67 2.46 -13.78
CA ILE A 127 -15.39 2.10 -12.39
C ILE A 127 -14.04 2.70 -11.98
N ILE A 128 -14.03 3.44 -10.86
CA ILE A 128 -12.83 3.62 -10.06
C ILE A 128 -12.69 2.38 -9.19
N PHE A 129 -11.63 1.62 -9.42
CA PHE A 129 -11.36 0.38 -8.71
C PHE A 129 -10.16 0.54 -7.78
N THR A 130 -10.28 0.00 -6.56
CA THR A 130 -9.15 -0.19 -5.64
C THR A 130 -9.25 -1.53 -4.94
N MET A 131 -8.11 -2.17 -4.70
CA MET A 131 -8.02 -3.41 -3.94
C MET A 131 -6.80 -3.36 -3.01
N ALA A 132 -7.02 -3.50 -1.70
CA ALA A 132 -5.95 -3.48 -0.69
C ALA A 132 -6.43 -4.06 0.64
N ARG A 133 -5.50 -4.35 1.56
CA ARG A 133 -5.85 -4.63 2.96
C ARG A 133 -6.61 -3.45 3.59
N LEU A 134 -7.56 -3.75 4.46
CA LEU A 134 -8.29 -2.73 5.21
C LEU A 134 -7.53 -2.36 6.49
N ASP A 135 -6.54 -1.47 6.35
CA ASP A 135 -5.82 -0.89 7.48
C ASP A 135 -5.78 0.65 7.39
N ARG A 136 -5.42 1.29 8.51
CA ARG A 136 -5.41 2.76 8.60
C ARG A 136 -4.45 3.42 7.60
N VAL A 137 -3.37 2.74 7.22
CA VAL A 137 -2.33 3.31 6.34
C VAL A 137 -2.80 3.27 4.88
N LYS A 138 -3.54 2.24 4.47
CA LYS A 138 -4.13 2.16 3.12
C LYS A 138 -5.19 3.23 2.85
N ASN A 139 -5.78 3.82 3.89
CA ASN A 139 -6.68 4.99 3.80
C ASN A 139 -7.90 4.79 2.87
N ILE A 140 -8.44 3.56 2.84
CA ILE A 140 -9.63 3.22 2.03
C ILE A 140 -10.85 4.06 2.45
N THR A 141 -11.02 4.30 3.76
CA THR A 141 -12.11 5.13 4.27
C THR A 141 -12.00 6.59 3.80
N GLY A 142 -10.79 7.12 3.68
CA GLY A 142 -10.55 8.46 3.12
C GLY A 142 -10.95 8.56 1.65
N LEU A 143 -10.64 7.54 0.83
CA LEU A 143 -11.08 7.49 -0.57
C LEU A 143 -12.61 7.50 -0.69
N VAL A 144 -13.29 6.67 0.12
CA VAL A 144 -14.76 6.61 0.16
C VAL A 144 -15.35 7.96 0.56
N GLU A 145 -14.76 8.64 1.55
CA GLU A 145 -15.17 9.98 1.96
C GLU A 145 -15.02 11.01 0.83
N TRP A 146 -13.87 11.03 0.14
CA TRP A 146 -13.62 11.94 -0.97
C TRP A 146 -14.60 11.73 -2.12
N TYR A 147 -14.84 10.47 -2.48
CA TYR A 147 -15.83 10.11 -3.49
C TYR A 147 -17.24 10.54 -3.06
N GLY A 148 -17.63 10.24 -1.81
CA GLY A 148 -18.94 10.59 -1.26
C GLY A 148 -19.25 12.09 -1.29
N LYS A 149 -18.24 12.93 -1.01
CA LYS A 149 -18.35 14.40 -0.97
C LYS A 149 -18.34 15.06 -2.35
N ASN A 150 -17.88 14.37 -3.41
CA ASN A 150 -17.77 14.95 -4.74
C ASN A 150 -18.94 14.51 -5.64
N ALA A 151 -19.99 15.33 -5.70
CA ALA A 151 -21.19 15.05 -6.51
C ALA A 151 -20.85 14.85 -8.00
N ARG A 152 -19.96 15.68 -8.56
CA ARG A 152 -19.54 15.57 -9.97
C ARG A 152 -18.87 14.23 -10.24
N LEU A 153 -18.02 13.75 -9.33
CA LEU A 153 -17.34 12.47 -9.49
C LEU A 153 -18.34 11.31 -9.47
N ARG A 154 -19.28 11.32 -8.53
CA ARG A 154 -20.35 10.31 -8.41
C ARG A 154 -21.30 10.29 -9.61
N GLU A 155 -21.47 11.42 -10.28
CA GLU A 155 -22.24 11.50 -11.51
C GLU A 155 -21.52 10.76 -12.65
N LEU A 156 -20.19 10.86 -12.74
CA LEU A 156 -19.39 10.34 -13.85
C LEU A 156 -19.05 8.85 -13.74
N VAL A 157 -18.77 8.34 -12.54
CA VAL A 157 -18.20 7.00 -12.34
C VAL A 157 -18.81 6.30 -11.12
N ASN A 158 -18.68 4.97 -11.07
CA ASN A 158 -18.91 4.15 -9.89
C ASN A 158 -17.61 4.00 -9.09
N LEU A 159 -17.73 3.76 -7.78
CA LEU A 159 -16.59 3.39 -6.92
C LEU A 159 -16.75 1.93 -6.49
N VAL A 160 -15.72 1.12 -6.73
CA VAL A 160 -15.64 -0.27 -6.29
C VAL A 160 -14.38 -0.44 -5.44
N VAL A 161 -14.55 -0.96 -4.23
CA VAL A 161 -13.51 -1.11 -3.22
C VAL A 161 -13.49 -2.56 -2.76
N VAL A 162 -12.36 -3.23 -2.95
CA VAL A 162 -12.13 -4.59 -2.42
C VAL A 162 -11.14 -4.48 -1.25
N ALA A 163 -11.65 -4.56 -0.03
CA ALA A 163 -10.82 -4.44 1.17
C ALA A 163 -11.48 -5.03 2.41
N GLY A 164 -10.71 -5.77 3.20
CA GLY A 164 -11.19 -6.42 4.42
C GLY A 164 -11.72 -7.83 4.17
N ASP A 165 -11.60 -8.65 5.19
CA ASP A 165 -12.21 -9.96 5.40
C ASP A 165 -12.43 -10.07 6.92
#